data_AF-A0A8H5Z860-F1
#
_entry.id   AF-A0A8H5Z860-F1
#
_cell.length_a   1.000
_cell.length_b   1.000
_cell.length_c   1.000
_cell.angle_alpha   90.00
_cell.angle_beta   90.00
_cell.angle_gamma   90.00
#
_symmetry.space_group_name_H-M   'P 1'
#
loop_
_entity.id
_entity.type
_entity.pdbx_description
1 polymer ?
#
loop_
_entity_poly.entity_id
_entity_poly.type
_entity_poly.pdbx_seq_one_letter_code
_entity_poly.pdbx_strand_id
1 'polypeptide(L)'
;MDCFSKLPPELRIRIFSQFLSTSTIFRLVQASPIMFSQYKASKTTIRRHYVVNLLTGDRHEDLLQDALGLLYLDLADNRPDNHVMKHFIRQWKSKLLPNPFEEKDQATIAGLYNLFSSLSMFVEDYISKATSSNPPQAYLCLPQIDDPNRGLYYKEHSFSPRHVTLDDLTSSECHSLIRAFIRNDMFCKIQAPKVALLTDDNEYIAISEKAFEELTNCEHEAVGCVFDYVTAVYGALFTASTRCSTRHASSTLQDTPANPAHLLHPDNLCFNPTLAFDDMKLPPQRIRLGREYVHYLSLLGFDLLRDLVRFANKAQPEDIRSWFYTIHSHWQKSPHMLFHSYRFPFFDWTNSVNRRDGSLRSLLVQRLSAVDSNQCSPMLWHTQRIIFRQRAWVFLDNTQLLQTGLDHFPAIEDLEKHRFMRPAERQRLRLLQLCQYRREAGIEDTQNEGQEYVFKANDEDSIPRFFDQSGNRDVTTFWQHI
;
A
#
# COMPACT_ATOMS: atom_id res chain seq x y z
N MET A 1 -2.04 6.77 -39.24
CA MET A 1 -0.85 7.62 -39.06
C MET A 1 -0.85 8.14 -37.62
N ASP A 2 0.31 8.19 -36.97
CA ASP A 2 0.46 8.73 -35.61
C ASP A 2 0.13 10.24 -35.59
N CYS A 3 -0.84 10.66 -34.78
CA CYS A 3 -1.29 12.05 -34.72
C CYS A 3 -0.23 13.02 -34.18
N PHE A 4 0.76 12.54 -33.41
CA PHE A 4 1.85 13.35 -32.86
C PHE A 4 2.97 13.60 -33.87
N SER A 5 2.97 12.90 -35.02
CA SER A 5 3.98 13.09 -36.07
C SER A 5 4.03 14.52 -36.62
N LYS A 6 2.89 15.22 -36.64
CA LYS A 6 2.78 16.61 -37.11
C LYS A 6 3.19 17.64 -36.06
N LEU A 7 3.30 17.24 -34.79
CA LEU A 7 3.68 18.15 -33.72
C LEU A 7 5.21 18.30 -33.67
N PRO A 8 5.73 19.52 -33.47
CA PRO A 8 7.15 19.74 -33.23
C PRO A 8 7.59 19.11 -31.89
N PRO A 9 8.88 18.72 -31.74
CA PRO A 9 9.40 18.08 -30.53
C PRO A 9 9.10 18.84 -29.23
N GLU A 10 9.14 20.17 -29.26
CA GLU A 10 8.92 21.04 -28.11
C GLU A 10 7.49 20.88 -27.57
N LEU A 11 6.50 20.78 -28.46
CA LEU A 11 5.11 20.54 -28.06
C LEU A 11 4.90 19.13 -27.52
N ARG A 12 5.62 18.14 -28.05
CA ARG A 12 5.56 16.76 -27.52
C ARG A 12 6.12 16.68 -26.10
N ILE A 13 7.22 17.39 -25.81
CA ILE A 13 7.76 17.50 -24.45
C ILE A 13 6.76 18.19 -23.53
N ARG A 14 6.13 19.27 -23.99
CA ARG A 14 5.11 20.00 -23.23
C ARG A 14 3.87 19.17 -22.92
N ILE A 15 3.50 18.22 -23.79
CA ILE A 15 2.42 17.26 -23.52
C ILE A 15 2.81 16.35 -22.36
N PHE A 16 4.03 15.79 -22.35
CA PHE A 16 4.50 15.01 -21.20
C PHE A 16 4.50 15.82 -19.90
N SER A 17 4.83 17.11 -19.97
CA SER A 17 4.81 18.01 -18.82
C SER A 17 3.40 18.43 -18.37
N GLN A 18 2.32 17.87 -18.90
CA GLN A 18 0.97 18.08 -18.36
C GLN A 18 0.53 16.95 -17.43
N PHE A 19 1.21 15.79 -17.45
CA PHE A 19 0.80 14.63 -16.68
C PHE A 19 1.53 14.56 -15.33
N LEU A 20 0.76 14.26 -14.30
CA LEU A 20 1.19 13.90 -12.96
C LEU A 20 1.23 12.37 -12.78
N SER A 21 0.46 11.63 -13.59
CA SER A 21 0.44 10.17 -13.56
C SER A 21 1.52 9.54 -14.42
N THR A 22 2.34 8.67 -13.82
CA THR A 22 3.25 7.81 -14.58
C THR A 22 2.49 6.82 -15.48
N SER A 23 1.32 6.33 -15.03
CA SER A 23 0.44 5.46 -15.82
C SER A 23 -0.05 6.16 -17.08
N THR A 24 -0.44 7.43 -17.01
CA THR A 24 -0.82 8.22 -18.20
C THR A 24 0.34 8.42 -19.17
N ILE A 25 1.55 8.72 -18.66
CA ILE A 25 2.76 8.80 -19.49
C ILE A 25 3.02 7.45 -20.18
N PHE A 26 2.87 6.34 -19.45
CA PHE A 26 3.05 4.99 -19.97
C PHE A 26 2.04 4.65 -21.08
N ARG A 27 0.76 4.98 -20.90
CA ARG A 27 -0.28 4.85 -21.96
C ARG A 27 0.11 5.59 -23.22
N LEU A 28 0.56 6.83 -23.07
CA LEU A 28 0.90 7.67 -24.21
C LEU A 28 2.07 7.10 -25.03
N VAL A 29 3.11 6.61 -24.36
CA VAL A 29 4.26 6.01 -25.06
C VAL A 29 3.94 4.65 -25.66
N GLN A 30 3.05 3.86 -25.04
CA GLN A 30 2.58 2.61 -25.63
C GLN A 30 1.71 2.84 -26.88
N ALA A 31 0.85 3.87 -26.84
CA ALA A 31 -0.08 4.17 -27.94
C ALA A 31 0.58 4.88 -29.13
N SER A 32 1.70 5.59 -28.92
CA SER A 32 2.36 6.39 -29.96
C SER A 32 3.88 6.11 -30.04
N PRO A 33 4.35 5.49 -31.15
CA PRO A 33 5.78 5.32 -31.41
C PRO A 33 6.55 6.66 -31.48
N ILE A 34 5.91 7.73 -31.95
CA ILE A 34 6.52 9.06 -31.99
C ILE A 34 6.73 9.62 -30.58
N MET A 35 5.73 9.49 -29.69
CA MET A 35 5.86 9.91 -28.30
C MET A 35 6.85 9.04 -27.53
N PHE A 36 6.93 7.74 -27.80
CA PHE A 36 7.97 6.88 -27.23
C PHE A 36 9.39 7.30 -27.65
N SER A 37 9.58 7.61 -28.94
CA SER A 37 10.85 8.10 -29.45
C SER A 37 11.24 9.43 -28.81
N GLN A 38 10.27 10.35 -28.65
CA GLN A 38 10.47 11.62 -27.94
C GLN A 38 10.83 11.39 -26.47
N TYR A 39 10.12 10.48 -25.79
CA TYR A 39 10.39 10.16 -24.38
C TYR A 39 11.83 9.67 -24.18
N LYS A 40 12.32 8.81 -25.09
CA LYS A 40 13.72 8.36 -25.08
C LYS A 40 14.70 9.49 -25.33
N ALA A 41 14.44 10.35 -26.33
CA ALA A 41 15.33 11.43 -26.72
C ALA A 41 15.42 12.55 -25.66
N SER A 42 14.33 12.84 -24.95
CA SER A 42 14.23 13.96 -23.99
C SER A 42 14.00 13.49 -22.56
N LYS A 43 14.49 12.29 -22.22
CA LYS A 43 14.23 11.61 -20.94
C LYS A 43 14.56 12.47 -19.72
N THR A 44 15.72 13.13 -19.70
CA THR A 44 16.16 13.99 -18.58
C THR A 44 15.23 15.19 -18.39
N THR A 45 14.89 15.87 -19.49
CA THR A 45 13.97 17.01 -19.50
C THR A 45 12.57 16.59 -19.04
N ILE A 46 12.04 15.47 -19.52
CA ILE A 46 10.70 14.98 -19.15
C ILE A 46 10.66 14.61 -17.66
N ARG A 47 11.68 13.90 -17.15
CA ARG A 47 11.80 13.57 -15.73
C ARG A 47 11.85 14.80 -14.84
N ARG A 48 12.64 15.81 -15.23
CA ARG A 48 12.71 17.08 -14.48
C ARG A 48 11.34 17.75 -14.42
N HIS A 49 10.63 17.86 -15.54
CA HIS A 49 9.28 18.45 -15.56
C HIS A 49 8.30 17.64 -14.72
N TYR A 50 8.31 16.32 -14.79
CA TYR A 50 7.46 15.47 -13.97
C TYR A 50 7.63 15.77 -12.48
N VAL A 51 8.88 15.77 -11.98
CA VAL A 51 9.14 16.02 -10.56
C VAL A 51 8.75 17.46 -10.17
N VAL A 52 9.09 18.46 -11.00
CA VAL A 52 8.72 19.87 -10.74
C VAL A 52 7.20 20.04 -10.70
N ASN A 53 6.46 19.40 -11.60
CA ASN A 53 5.01 19.46 -11.63
C ASN A 53 4.39 18.85 -10.37
N LEU A 54 4.92 17.72 -9.92
CA LEU A 54 4.43 17.02 -8.72
C LEU A 54 4.76 17.79 -7.43
N LEU A 55 5.77 18.66 -7.45
CA LEU A 55 6.11 19.60 -6.37
C LEU A 55 5.45 20.98 -6.54
N THR A 56 4.66 21.19 -7.58
CA THR A 56 4.07 22.51 -7.87
C THR A 56 3.04 22.88 -6.82
N GLY A 57 3.35 23.86 -5.98
CA GLY A 57 2.52 24.26 -4.85
C GLY A 57 3.04 23.79 -3.50
N ASP A 58 4.20 23.13 -3.45
CA ASP A 58 4.94 22.87 -2.21
C ASP A 58 5.57 24.16 -1.67
N ARG A 59 4.78 24.96 -0.97
CA ARG A 59 5.14 26.33 -0.55
C ARG A 59 6.33 26.41 0.41
N HIS A 60 6.66 25.32 1.09
CA HIS A 60 7.70 25.27 2.12
C HIS A 60 8.76 24.22 1.85
N GLU A 61 8.78 23.67 0.63
CA GLU A 61 9.67 22.58 0.23
C GLU A 61 9.56 21.36 1.15
N ASP A 62 8.41 21.17 1.81
CA ASP A 62 8.22 20.11 2.80
C ASP A 62 8.24 18.75 2.10
N LEU A 63 7.55 18.66 0.96
CA LEU A 63 7.49 17.44 0.18
C LEU A 63 8.83 17.14 -0.49
N LEU A 64 9.51 18.16 -1.01
CA LEU A 64 10.85 17.99 -1.60
C LEU A 64 11.86 17.52 -0.54
N GLN A 65 11.91 18.17 0.62
CA GLN A 65 12.85 17.82 1.68
C GLN A 65 12.56 16.43 2.27
N ASP A 66 11.29 16.03 2.41
CA ASP A 66 10.92 14.68 2.82
C ASP A 66 11.32 13.62 1.79
N ALA A 67 11.10 13.90 0.49
CA ALA A 67 11.48 12.99 -0.59
C ALA A 67 13.00 12.82 -0.71
N LEU A 68 13.76 13.93 -0.60
CA LEU A 68 15.22 13.89 -0.52
C LEU A 68 15.65 13.12 0.72
N GLY A 69 14.99 13.36 1.86
CA GLY A 69 15.26 12.66 3.10
C GLY A 69 15.18 11.15 2.94
N LEU A 70 14.11 10.67 2.31
CA LEU A 70 13.90 9.26 2.02
C LEU A 70 14.96 8.70 1.06
N LEU A 71 15.27 9.43 -0.02
CA LEU A 71 16.27 9.03 -1.01
C LEU A 71 17.67 8.86 -0.40
N TYR A 72 18.07 9.76 0.48
CA TYR A 72 19.40 9.70 1.11
C TYR A 72 19.49 8.60 2.18
N LEU A 73 18.40 8.26 2.86
CA LEU A 73 18.35 7.08 3.74
C LEU A 73 18.65 5.80 2.96
N ASP A 74 18.10 5.66 1.74
CA ASP A 74 18.36 4.50 0.85
C ASP A 74 19.82 4.41 0.38
N LEU A 75 20.46 5.56 0.18
CA LEU A 75 21.87 5.60 -0.22
C LEU A 75 22.79 5.23 0.95
N ALA A 76 22.44 5.64 2.16
CA ALA A 76 23.19 5.33 3.36
C ALA A 76 23.14 3.85 3.75
N ASP A 77 22.06 3.13 3.40
CA ASP A 77 21.96 1.67 3.53
C ASP A 77 23.08 0.91 2.80
N ASN A 78 23.67 1.52 1.77
CA ASN A 78 24.74 0.91 0.97
C ASN A 78 26.15 1.24 1.46
N ARG A 79 26.34 2.26 2.30
CA ARG A 79 27.64 2.72 2.85
C ARG A 79 27.46 3.42 4.21
N PRO A 80 27.44 2.67 5.32
CA PRO A 80 27.16 3.25 6.63
C PRO A 80 28.40 3.94 7.22
N ASP A 81 28.61 5.20 6.85
CA ASP A 81 29.43 6.09 7.68
C ASP A 81 28.51 6.85 8.64
N ASN A 82 28.65 6.56 9.93
CA ASN A 82 27.84 7.17 11.00
C ASN A 82 27.94 8.71 10.99
N HIS A 83 29.10 9.28 10.68
CA HIS A 83 29.26 10.74 10.62
C HIS A 83 28.51 11.38 9.46
N VAL A 84 28.46 10.70 8.31
CA VAL A 84 27.71 11.17 7.13
C VAL A 84 26.21 11.10 7.41
N MET A 85 25.74 10.00 8.00
CA MET A 85 24.34 9.84 8.40
C MET A 85 23.91 10.94 9.38
N LYS A 86 24.72 11.19 10.42
CA LYS A 86 24.51 12.27 11.41
C LYS A 86 24.37 13.65 10.77
N HIS A 87 25.28 13.98 9.85
CA HIS A 87 25.26 15.25 9.16
C HIS A 87 24.00 15.40 8.30
N PHE A 88 23.66 14.37 7.54
CA PHE A 88 22.48 14.31 6.71
C PHE A 88 21.19 14.49 7.52
N ILE A 89 21.02 13.76 8.62
CA ILE A 89 19.83 13.87 9.48
C ILE A 89 19.64 15.31 9.98
N ARG A 90 20.73 15.99 10.37
CA ARG A 90 20.68 17.38 10.81
C ARG A 90 20.27 18.32 9.68
N GLN A 91 20.84 18.15 8.49
CA GLN A 91 20.46 18.94 7.32
C GLN A 91 19.00 18.73 6.96
N TRP A 92 18.56 17.47 6.91
CA TRP A 92 17.16 17.15 6.69
C TRP A 92 16.31 17.79 7.77
N LYS A 93 16.66 17.68 9.07
CA LYS A 93 15.95 18.31 10.19
C LYS A 93 15.73 19.81 9.99
N SER A 94 16.77 20.51 9.56
CA SER A 94 16.73 21.94 9.30
C SER A 94 16.15 22.33 7.93
N LYS A 95 15.71 21.38 7.09
CA LYS A 95 15.26 21.60 5.70
C LYS A 95 16.34 22.27 4.84
N LEU A 96 17.57 21.84 5.02
CA LEU A 96 18.76 22.37 4.35
C LEU A 96 19.38 21.35 3.39
N LEU A 97 18.64 20.31 2.98
CA LEU A 97 19.14 19.41 1.95
C LEU A 97 19.27 20.19 0.62
N PRO A 98 20.35 19.95 -0.16
CA PRO A 98 20.58 20.64 -1.41
C PRO A 98 19.41 20.53 -2.39
N ASN A 99 19.04 21.64 -3.02
CA ASN A 99 18.00 21.65 -4.03
C ASN A 99 18.58 21.16 -5.37
N PRO A 100 18.21 19.95 -5.85
CA PRO A 100 18.83 19.37 -7.04
C PRO A 100 18.45 20.12 -8.33
N PHE A 101 17.40 20.96 -8.30
CA PHE A 101 16.99 21.75 -9.47
C PHE A 101 17.89 22.97 -9.69
N GLU A 102 18.35 23.58 -8.60
CA GLU A 102 19.27 24.72 -8.60
C GLU A 102 20.70 24.27 -8.96
N GLU A 103 21.15 23.19 -8.32
CA GLU A 103 22.48 22.59 -8.55
C GLU A 103 22.56 21.82 -9.88
N LYS A 104 21.42 21.62 -10.54
CA LYS A 104 21.27 20.85 -11.78
C LYS A 104 21.77 19.40 -11.64
N ASP A 105 21.70 18.83 -10.45
CA ASP A 105 22.07 17.46 -10.16
C ASP A 105 21.09 16.47 -10.85
N GLN A 106 21.51 15.97 -12.00
CA GLN A 106 20.71 15.03 -12.79
C GLN A 106 20.54 13.67 -12.12
N ALA A 107 21.49 13.26 -11.26
CA ALA A 107 21.43 11.97 -10.58
C ALA A 107 20.34 12.00 -9.51
N THR A 108 20.33 13.04 -8.67
CA THR A 108 19.29 13.22 -7.65
C THR A 108 17.91 13.44 -8.27
N ILE A 109 17.80 14.21 -9.37
CA ILE A 109 16.52 14.35 -10.11
C ILE A 109 16.03 13.01 -10.64
N ALA A 110 16.93 12.16 -11.17
CA ALA A 110 16.56 10.83 -11.63
C ALA A 110 16.12 9.92 -10.48
N GLY A 111 16.77 10.03 -9.32
CA GLY A 111 16.38 9.36 -8.08
C GLY A 111 14.97 9.75 -7.63
N LEU A 112 14.71 11.05 -7.52
CA LEU A 112 13.38 11.59 -7.19
C LEU A 112 12.32 11.13 -8.18
N TYR A 113 12.61 11.16 -9.49
CA TYR A 113 11.68 10.66 -10.50
C TYR A 113 11.32 9.18 -10.27
N ASN A 114 12.31 8.32 -10.00
CA ASN A 114 12.08 6.90 -9.75
C ASN A 114 11.27 6.70 -8.46
N LEU A 115 11.59 7.43 -7.39
CA LEU A 115 10.87 7.39 -6.11
C LEU A 115 9.39 7.76 -6.31
N PHE A 116 9.12 8.94 -6.87
CA PHE A 116 7.76 9.40 -7.12
C PHE A 116 7.02 8.46 -8.07
N SER A 117 7.63 8.02 -9.17
CA SER A 117 6.99 7.06 -10.09
C SER A 117 6.63 5.74 -9.40
N SER A 118 7.50 5.24 -8.51
CA SER A 118 7.26 4.02 -7.74
C SER A 118 6.08 4.18 -6.78
N LEU A 119 6.05 5.29 -6.02
CA LEU A 119 4.97 5.56 -5.07
C LEU A 119 3.65 5.88 -5.77
N SER A 120 3.67 6.59 -6.91
CA SER A 120 2.47 6.92 -7.69
C SER A 120 1.66 5.68 -8.04
N MET A 121 2.30 4.55 -8.38
CA MET A 121 1.58 3.30 -8.67
C MET A 121 0.74 2.81 -7.48
N PHE A 122 1.30 2.89 -6.27
CA PHE A 122 0.56 2.50 -5.06
C PHE A 122 -0.49 3.53 -4.65
N VAL A 123 -0.24 4.82 -4.88
CA VAL A 123 -1.23 5.87 -4.63
C VAL A 123 -2.45 5.71 -5.54
N GLU A 124 -2.23 5.47 -6.84
CA GLU A 124 -3.32 5.27 -7.81
C GLU A 124 -4.11 3.99 -7.51
N ASP A 125 -3.44 2.90 -7.16
CA ASP A 125 -4.10 1.67 -6.71
C ASP A 125 -4.95 1.92 -5.45
N TYR A 126 -4.38 2.62 -4.46
CA TYR A 126 -5.08 2.93 -3.22
C TYR A 126 -6.34 3.79 -3.44
N ILE A 127 -6.23 4.90 -4.18
CA ILE A 127 -7.39 5.76 -4.43
C ILE A 127 -8.44 5.05 -5.29
N SER A 128 -8.02 4.22 -6.25
CA SER A 128 -8.96 3.40 -7.04
C SER A 128 -9.73 2.42 -6.15
N LYS A 129 -9.07 1.80 -5.15
CA LYS A 129 -9.73 0.91 -4.18
C LYS A 129 -10.64 1.69 -3.22
N ALA A 130 -10.15 2.81 -2.71
CA ALA A 130 -10.87 3.66 -1.75
C ALA A 130 -12.17 4.23 -2.34
N THR A 131 -12.19 4.50 -3.64
CA THR A 131 -13.34 5.08 -4.35
C THR A 131 -14.25 4.04 -5.01
N SER A 132 -13.90 2.75 -4.94
CA SER A 132 -14.72 1.65 -5.49
C SER A 132 -16.08 1.52 -4.77
N SER A 133 -17.12 1.11 -5.49
CA SER A 133 -18.42 0.78 -4.89
C SER A 133 -18.33 -0.37 -3.88
N ASN A 134 -17.37 -1.30 -4.04
CA ASN A 134 -17.16 -2.47 -3.19
C ASN A 134 -15.68 -2.61 -2.75
N PRO A 135 -15.23 -1.89 -1.70
CA PRO A 135 -13.85 -1.92 -1.23
C PRO A 135 -13.37 -3.30 -0.80
N PRO A 136 -14.11 -4.11 -0.02
CA PRO A 136 -13.63 -5.43 0.36
C PRO A 136 -13.13 -6.25 -0.82
N GLN A 137 -13.84 -6.16 -1.96
CA GLN A 137 -13.48 -6.83 -3.20
C GLN A 137 -12.35 -6.10 -3.95
N ALA A 138 -12.39 -4.79 -4.04
CA ALA A 138 -11.32 -3.99 -4.66
C ALA A 138 -9.95 -4.26 -3.99
N TYR A 139 -9.93 -4.38 -2.67
CA TYR A 139 -8.73 -4.66 -1.87
C TYR A 139 -8.19 -6.09 -2.05
N LEU A 140 -8.92 -7.02 -2.67
CA LEU A 140 -8.38 -8.32 -3.08
C LEU A 140 -7.46 -8.22 -4.30
N CYS A 141 -7.57 -7.14 -5.08
CA CYS A 141 -6.74 -6.93 -6.26
C CYS A 141 -5.33 -6.50 -5.85
N LEU A 142 -4.32 -7.14 -6.42
CA LEU A 142 -2.94 -6.71 -6.24
C LEU A 142 -2.64 -5.51 -7.15
N PRO A 143 -1.79 -4.56 -6.72
CA PRO A 143 -1.33 -3.48 -7.58
C PRO A 143 -0.69 -4.02 -8.88
N GLN A 144 -1.08 -3.45 -10.02
CA GLN A 144 -0.60 -3.88 -11.34
C GLN A 144 0.69 -3.13 -11.73
N ILE A 145 1.79 -3.44 -11.02
CA ILE A 145 3.06 -2.69 -11.14
C ILE A 145 3.67 -2.74 -12.56
N ASP A 146 3.56 -3.88 -13.24
CA ASP A 146 4.16 -4.08 -14.57
C ASP A 146 3.24 -3.59 -15.71
N ASP A 147 1.94 -3.46 -15.44
CA ASP A 147 0.95 -2.93 -16.37
C ASP A 147 -0.04 -2.00 -15.63
N PRO A 148 0.38 -0.76 -15.31
CA PRO A 148 -0.44 0.18 -14.54
C PRO A 148 -1.76 0.54 -15.25
N ASN A 149 -1.85 0.29 -16.55
CA ASN A 149 -3.02 0.59 -17.38
C ASN A 149 -4.15 -0.40 -17.19
N ARG A 150 -3.82 -1.57 -16.63
CA ARG A 150 -4.79 -2.60 -16.36
C ARG A 150 -5.78 -2.08 -15.31
N GLY A 151 -5.36 -1.32 -14.30
CA GLY A 151 -6.26 -0.87 -13.22
C GLY A 151 -6.55 -1.98 -12.21
N LEU A 152 -7.71 -1.94 -11.54
CA LEU A 152 -8.06 -2.93 -10.50
C LEU A 152 -8.47 -4.26 -11.11
N TYR A 153 -7.47 -5.13 -11.29
CA TYR A 153 -7.66 -6.47 -11.84
C TYR A 153 -7.31 -7.54 -10.83
N TYR A 154 -8.14 -8.58 -10.80
CA TYR A 154 -7.76 -9.87 -10.26
C TYR A 154 -7.68 -10.84 -11.43
N LYS A 155 -6.45 -11.16 -11.82
CA LYS A 155 -6.17 -11.93 -13.05
C LYS A 155 -6.81 -11.27 -14.27
N GLU A 156 -7.57 -12.00 -15.08
CA GLU A 156 -8.17 -11.52 -16.32
C GLU A 156 -9.43 -10.64 -16.11
N HIS A 157 -9.84 -10.39 -14.87
CA HIS A 157 -11.10 -9.73 -14.56
C HIS A 157 -10.90 -8.35 -13.96
N SER A 158 -11.64 -7.38 -14.49
CA SER A 158 -11.68 -5.98 -14.01
C SER A 158 -12.76 -5.83 -12.93
N PHE A 159 -12.37 -5.35 -11.74
CA PHE A 159 -13.30 -5.04 -10.62
C PHE A 159 -13.65 -3.55 -10.56
N SER A 160 -12.90 -2.71 -11.27
CA SER A 160 -13.27 -1.33 -11.53
C SER A 160 -12.75 -0.95 -12.90
N PRO A 161 -13.63 -0.64 -13.87
CA PRO A 161 -13.20 -0.10 -15.15
C PRO A 161 -12.63 1.31 -15.03
N ARG A 162 -12.86 2.01 -13.91
CA ARG A 162 -12.35 3.37 -13.67
C ARG A 162 -11.13 3.31 -12.73
N HIS A 163 -9.95 3.23 -13.34
CA HIS A 163 -8.67 3.46 -12.65
C HIS A 163 -8.51 4.95 -12.40
N VAL A 164 -8.46 5.36 -11.13
CA VAL A 164 -8.24 6.76 -10.74
C VAL A 164 -6.74 7.02 -10.73
N THR A 165 -6.32 8.01 -11.51
CA THR A 165 -4.92 8.40 -11.66
C THR A 165 -4.61 9.66 -10.88
N LEU A 166 -3.31 9.98 -10.71
CA LEU A 166 -2.92 11.26 -10.12
C LEU A 166 -3.41 12.48 -10.91
N ASP A 167 -3.69 12.32 -12.21
CA ASP A 167 -4.24 13.39 -13.05
C ASP A 167 -5.70 13.74 -12.70
N ASP A 168 -6.42 12.84 -12.02
CA ASP A 168 -7.81 13.03 -11.60
C ASP A 168 -7.94 13.76 -10.25
N LEU A 169 -6.83 13.97 -9.55
CA LEU A 169 -6.77 14.57 -8.21
C LEU A 169 -6.49 16.07 -8.28
N THR A 170 -6.99 16.81 -7.28
CA THR A 170 -6.52 18.19 -7.09
C THR A 170 -5.05 18.18 -6.62
N SER A 171 -4.32 19.28 -6.86
CA SER A 171 -2.91 19.39 -6.42
C SER A 171 -2.76 19.18 -4.90
N SER A 172 -3.72 19.65 -4.10
CA SER A 172 -3.70 19.48 -2.64
C SER A 172 -3.86 18.02 -2.22
N GLU A 173 -4.80 17.30 -2.84
CA GLU A 173 -5.03 15.87 -2.56
C GLU A 173 -3.82 15.04 -2.98
N CYS A 174 -3.28 15.30 -4.19
CA CYS A 174 -2.08 14.66 -4.71
C CYS A 174 -0.88 14.86 -3.78
N HIS A 175 -0.59 16.10 -3.36
CA HIS A 175 0.50 16.40 -2.43
C HIS A 175 0.32 15.70 -1.10
N SER A 176 -0.89 15.73 -0.53
CA SER A 176 -1.18 15.11 0.76
C SER A 176 -0.98 13.59 0.72
N LEU A 177 -1.43 12.94 -0.36
CA LEU A 177 -1.23 11.50 -0.58
C LEU A 177 0.25 11.16 -0.72
N ILE A 178 0.96 11.80 -1.65
CA ILE A 178 2.38 11.49 -1.89
C ILE A 178 3.20 11.72 -0.61
N ARG A 179 2.93 12.81 0.12
CA ARG A 179 3.60 13.09 1.39
C ARG A 179 3.33 12.01 2.42
N ALA A 180 2.10 11.55 2.56
CA ALA A 180 1.75 10.46 3.49
C ALA A 180 2.45 9.15 3.13
N PHE A 181 2.57 8.82 1.84
CA PHE A 181 3.30 7.64 1.37
C PHE A 181 4.79 7.74 1.65
N ILE A 182 5.42 8.88 1.39
CA ILE A 182 6.85 9.13 1.71
C ILE A 182 7.07 8.99 3.22
N ARG A 183 6.22 9.62 4.04
CA ARG A 183 6.33 9.55 5.50
C ARG A 183 6.13 8.13 6.04
N ASN A 184 5.23 7.36 5.44
CA ASN A 184 5.06 5.95 5.79
C ASN A 184 6.29 5.10 5.44
N ASP A 185 6.86 5.26 4.23
CA ASP A 185 8.05 4.52 3.83
C ASP A 185 9.28 4.89 4.66
N MET A 186 9.40 6.17 4.98
CA MET A 186 10.41 6.70 5.89
C MET A 186 10.25 6.09 7.29
N PHE A 187 9.03 5.88 7.80
CA PHE A 187 8.79 5.18 9.06
C PHE A 187 9.37 3.78 9.03
N CYS A 188 9.05 3.04 7.98
CA CYS A 188 9.49 1.67 7.79
C CYS A 188 11.03 1.60 7.80
N LYS A 189 11.70 2.52 7.10
CA LYS A 189 13.16 2.55 7.03
C LYS A 189 13.83 3.01 8.32
N ILE A 190 13.27 4.00 9.03
CA ILE A 190 13.80 4.44 10.33
C ILE A 190 13.67 3.33 11.37
N GLN A 191 12.55 2.60 11.38
CA GLN A 191 12.33 1.47 12.28
C GLN A 191 13.18 0.26 11.91
N ALA A 192 13.80 0.20 10.72
CA ALA A 192 14.63 -0.93 10.32
C ALA A 192 15.75 -1.16 11.35
N PRO A 193 16.04 -2.44 11.73
CA PRO A 193 16.98 -2.73 12.81
C PRO A 193 18.37 -2.14 12.56
N LYS A 194 18.77 -2.02 11.30
CA LYS A 194 20.03 -1.38 10.89
C LYS A 194 20.13 0.08 11.29
N VAL A 195 19.09 0.87 11.06
CA VAL A 195 19.13 2.31 11.36
C VAL A 195 19.26 2.50 12.86
N ALA A 196 18.47 1.74 13.64
CA ALA A 196 18.59 1.72 15.10
C ALA A 196 19.99 1.30 15.59
N LEU A 197 20.68 0.38 14.91
CA LEU A 197 22.05 -0.02 15.26
C LEU A 197 23.13 1.01 14.87
N LEU A 198 22.85 1.89 13.90
CA LEU A 198 23.81 2.86 13.37
C LEU A 198 23.69 4.24 14.04
N THR A 199 22.54 4.56 14.62
CA THR A 199 22.29 5.84 15.31
C THR A 199 22.42 5.68 16.82
N ASP A 200 22.96 6.69 17.50
CA ASP A 200 22.85 6.74 18.97
C ASP A 200 21.39 6.99 19.40
N ASP A 201 21.04 6.63 20.64
CA ASP A 201 19.67 6.72 21.15
C ASP A 201 19.08 8.13 21.00
N ASN A 202 19.88 9.18 21.21
CA ASN A 202 19.41 10.57 21.12
C ASN A 202 19.13 11.00 19.68
N GLU A 203 19.94 10.56 18.73
CA GLU A 203 19.75 10.85 17.31
C GLU A 203 18.62 10.03 16.70
N TYR A 204 18.49 8.77 17.08
CA TYR A 204 17.34 7.94 16.72
C TYR A 204 16.02 8.60 17.16
N ILE A 205 15.98 9.09 18.41
CA ILE A 205 14.86 9.87 18.93
C ILE A 205 14.65 11.12 18.09
N ALA A 206 15.69 11.90 17.79
CA ALA A 206 15.54 13.13 17.00
C ALA A 206 15.04 12.91 15.56
N ILE A 207 15.43 11.79 14.92
CA ILE A 207 14.92 11.36 13.61
C ILE A 207 13.45 10.98 13.73
N SER A 208 13.12 10.16 14.73
CA SER A 208 11.76 9.70 14.99
C SER A 208 10.82 10.85 15.32
N GLU A 209 11.28 11.82 16.13
CA GLU A 209 10.57 13.05 16.46
C GLU A 209 10.20 13.84 15.20
N LYS A 210 11.18 14.11 14.32
CA LYS A 210 10.91 14.84 13.08
C LYS A 210 10.02 14.06 12.12
N ALA A 211 10.28 12.76 11.99
CA ALA A 211 9.59 11.93 11.03
C ALA A 211 8.13 11.71 11.44
N PHE A 212 7.84 11.65 12.76
CA PHE A 212 6.54 11.27 13.31
C PHE A 212 5.97 12.20 14.38
N GLU A 213 6.71 12.62 15.40
CA GLU A 213 6.13 13.39 16.53
C GLU A 213 5.79 14.84 16.19
N GLU A 214 6.48 15.45 15.22
CA GLU A 214 6.17 16.79 14.71
C GLU A 214 4.94 16.81 13.78
N LEU A 215 4.33 15.65 13.49
CA LEU A 215 3.15 15.57 12.62
C LEU A 215 1.90 16.09 13.32
N THR A 216 1.09 16.83 12.58
CA THR A 216 -0.28 17.15 13.00
C THR A 216 -1.14 15.88 13.09
N ASN A 217 -2.23 15.92 13.86
CA ASN A 217 -3.15 14.78 13.96
C ASN A 217 -3.70 14.31 12.59
N CYS A 218 -3.94 15.25 11.67
CA CYS A 218 -4.37 14.92 10.31
C CYS A 218 -3.27 14.19 9.53
N GLU A 219 -2.01 14.60 9.67
CA GLU A 219 -0.87 13.93 9.02
C GLU A 219 -0.62 12.55 9.61
N HIS A 220 -0.75 12.38 10.93
CA HIS A 220 -0.71 11.06 11.57
C HIS A 220 -1.77 10.12 11.02
N GLU A 221 -3.01 10.60 10.88
CA GLU A 221 -4.09 9.80 10.35
C GLU A 221 -3.92 9.51 8.85
N ALA A 222 -3.34 10.44 8.09
CA ALA A 222 -2.92 10.23 6.70
C ALA A 222 -1.88 9.11 6.58
N VAL A 223 -0.84 9.11 7.42
CA VAL A 223 0.15 8.01 7.44
C VAL A 223 -0.50 6.70 7.91
N GLY A 224 -1.44 6.76 8.86
CA GLY A 224 -2.23 5.60 9.30
C GLY A 224 -3.11 5.01 8.19
N CYS A 225 -3.68 5.85 7.33
CA CYS A 225 -4.40 5.41 6.13
C CYS A 225 -3.49 4.63 5.19
N VAL A 226 -2.28 5.12 4.93
CA VAL A 226 -1.29 4.42 4.09
C VAL A 226 -0.88 3.11 4.73
N PHE A 227 -0.65 3.07 6.04
CA PHE A 227 -0.28 1.86 6.75
C PHE A 227 -1.37 0.77 6.65
N ASP A 228 -2.64 1.13 6.82
CA ASP A 228 -3.75 0.19 6.69
C ASP A 228 -3.94 -0.26 5.23
N TYR A 229 -3.66 0.61 4.25
CA TYR A 229 -3.58 0.22 2.84
C TYR A 229 -2.47 -0.80 2.58
N VAL A 230 -1.23 -0.55 3.03
CA VAL A 230 -0.10 -1.49 2.88
C VAL A 230 -0.44 -2.83 3.53
N THR A 231 -1.01 -2.80 4.73
CA THR A 231 -1.48 -3.99 5.46
C THR A 231 -2.55 -4.74 4.65
N ALA A 232 -3.44 -4.03 3.98
CA ALA A 232 -4.42 -4.64 3.09
C ALA A 232 -3.81 -5.27 1.83
N VAL A 233 -2.77 -4.67 1.25
CA VAL A 233 -2.03 -5.29 0.13
C VAL A 233 -1.37 -6.60 0.57
N TYR A 234 -0.77 -6.66 1.77
CA TYR A 234 -0.30 -7.93 2.32
C TYR A 234 -1.42 -8.94 2.52
N GLY A 235 -2.60 -8.51 2.98
CA GLY A 235 -3.79 -9.35 3.04
C GLY A 235 -4.22 -9.92 1.68
N ALA A 236 -4.12 -9.12 0.61
CA ALA A 236 -4.35 -9.58 -0.75
C ALA A 236 -3.31 -10.61 -1.19
N LEU A 237 -2.03 -10.42 -0.84
CA LEU A 237 -0.96 -11.40 -1.07
C LEU A 237 -1.22 -12.73 -0.33
N PHE A 238 -1.70 -12.68 0.92
CA PHE A 238 -2.10 -13.89 1.66
C PHE A 238 -3.22 -14.61 0.92
N THR A 239 -4.24 -13.88 0.47
CA THR A 239 -5.36 -14.46 -0.29
C THR A 239 -4.86 -15.09 -1.60
N ALA A 240 -3.97 -14.41 -2.32
CA ALA A 240 -3.34 -14.90 -3.55
C ALA A 240 -2.48 -16.16 -3.33
N SER A 241 -1.96 -16.37 -2.12
CA SER A 241 -1.20 -17.57 -1.74
C SER A 241 -2.07 -18.77 -1.35
N THR A 242 -3.36 -18.56 -1.11
CA THR A 242 -4.30 -19.66 -0.86
C THR A 242 -4.75 -20.25 -2.20
N ARG A 243 -4.98 -21.57 -2.25
CA ARG A 243 -5.70 -22.17 -3.40
C ARG A 243 -7.17 -21.73 -3.49
N CYS A 244 -7.67 -21.11 -2.42
CA CYS A 244 -8.92 -20.36 -2.39
C CYS A 244 -8.82 -18.99 -3.12
N SER A 245 -7.63 -18.60 -3.59
CA SER A 245 -7.44 -17.54 -4.58
C SER A 245 -8.35 -17.86 -5.77
N THR A 246 -9.37 -17.03 -5.99
CA THR A 246 -10.40 -17.18 -7.02
C THR A 246 -9.78 -17.01 -8.40
N ARG A 247 -9.02 -18.03 -8.81
CA ARG A 247 -8.19 -18.03 -9.99
C ARG A 247 -8.96 -17.83 -11.30
N HIS A 248 -10.29 -17.78 -11.26
CA HIS A 248 -11.17 -17.21 -12.27
C HIS A 248 -12.28 -16.50 -11.49
N ALA A 249 -12.55 -15.22 -11.76
CA ALA A 249 -13.69 -14.50 -11.19
C ALA A 249 -14.55 -14.05 -12.38
N SER A 250 -15.25 -14.99 -13.03
CA SER A 250 -15.94 -14.82 -14.32
C SER A 250 -16.66 -13.49 -14.48
N SER A 251 -16.58 -13.01 -15.71
CA SER A 251 -17.12 -11.81 -16.35
C SER A 251 -18.64 -11.61 -16.29
N THR A 252 -19.37 -12.33 -15.43
CA THR A 252 -20.84 -12.31 -15.41
C THR A 252 -21.46 -11.50 -14.27
N LEU A 253 -20.67 -11.06 -13.28
CA LEU A 253 -21.15 -10.09 -12.28
C LEU A 253 -20.97 -8.68 -12.85
N GLN A 254 -21.96 -8.24 -13.63
CA GLN A 254 -22.24 -6.82 -13.73
C GLN A 254 -22.43 -6.26 -12.31
N ASP A 255 -22.11 -4.97 -12.11
CA ASP A 255 -22.50 -4.14 -10.95
C ASP A 255 -24.06 -4.00 -10.83
N THR A 256 -24.82 -5.05 -11.12
CA THR A 256 -26.26 -5.07 -11.01
C THR A 256 -26.60 -5.50 -9.58
N PRO A 257 -27.28 -4.65 -8.78
CA PRO A 257 -27.62 -4.92 -7.37
C PRO A 257 -28.71 -5.99 -7.21
N ALA A 258 -28.95 -6.83 -8.22
CA ALA A 258 -30.07 -7.75 -8.25
C ALA A 258 -29.90 -8.94 -7.29
N ASN A 259 -28.68 -9.24 -6.86
CA ASN A 259 -28.44 -10.12 -5.70
C ASN A 259 -26.98 -9.95 -5.20
N PRO A 260 -26.67 -8.93 -4.39
CA PRO A 260 -25.34 -8.81 -3.84
C PRO A 260 -25.17 -9.97 -2.87
N ALA A 261 -24.25 -10.89 -3.13
CA ALA A 261 -23.87 -11.90 -2.15
C ALA A 261 -23.46 -11.16 -0.86
N HIS A 262 -24.35 -11.19 0.13
CA HIS A 262 -24.33 -10.28 1.26
C HIS A 262 -23.19 -10.65 2.22
N LEU A 263 -21.97 -10.15 1.97
CA LEU A 263 -20.96 -10.08 3.02
C LEU A 263 -21.62 -9.45 4.25
N LEU A 264 -21.46 -10.08 5.39
CA LEU A 264 -22.09 -9.60 6.61
C LEU A 264 -21.35 -8.39 7.12
N HIS A 265 -22.07 -7.48 7.73
CA HIS A 265 -21.47 -6.32 8.36
C HIS A 265 -20.44 -6.73 9.44
N PRO A 266 -19.22 -6.17 9.46
CA PRO A 266 -18.66 -5.11 8.61
C PRO A 266 -17.79 -5.61 7.44
N ASP A 267 -17.76 -6.91 7.15
CA ASP A 267 -16.96 -7.49 6.05
C ASP A 267 -17.43 -7.01 4.66
N ASN A 268 -18.64 -6.44 4.56
CA ASN A 268 -19.11 -5.72 3.37
C ASN A 268 -18.58 -4.27 3.25
N LEU A 269 -17.94 -3.73 4.29
CA LEU A 269 -17.44 -2.36 4.32
C LEU A 269 -15.91 -2.27 4.25
N CYS A 270 -15.19 -3.24 4.80
CA CYS A 270 -13.72 -3.29 4.74
C CYS A 270 -13.17 -4.69 4.52
N PHE A 271 -12.01 -4.75 3.89
CA PHE A 271 -11.21 -5.97 3.79
C PHE A 271 -10.40 -6.17 5.08
N ASN A 272 -10.44 -7.37 5.68
CA ASN A 272 -9.67 -7.69 6.88
C ASN A 272 -8.44 -8.55 6.55
N PRO A 273 -7.21 -8.01 6.65
CA PRO A 273 -5.97 -8.72 6.30
C PRO A 273 -5.60 -9.82 7.29
N THR A 274 -5.96 -9.68 8.57
CA THR A 274 -5.71 -10.71 9.59
C THR A 274 -6.53 -11.96 9.29
N LEU A 275 -7.79 -11.81 8.91
CA LEU A 275 -8.61 -12.94 8.49
C LEU A 275 -8.05 -13.61 7.22
N ALA A 276 -7.53 -12.82 6.27
CA ALA A 276 -6.88 -13.37 5.07
C ALA A 276 -5.62 -14.17 5.40
N PHE A 277 -4.86 -13.76 6.43
CA PHE A 277 -3.73 -14.53 6.94
C PHE A 277 -4.18 -15.85 7.60
N ASP A 278 -5.23 -15.80 8.43
CA ASP A 278 -5.78 -17.00 9.08
C ASP A 278 -6.28 -18.02 8.04
N ASP A 279 -6.86 -17.55 6.94
CA ASP A 279 -7.32 -18.37 5.82
C ASP A 279 -6.17 -19.11 5.10
N MET A 280 -4.91 -18.68 5.26
CA MET A 280 -3.76 -19.44 4.79
C MET A 280 -3.61 -20.77 5.53
N LYS A 281 -4.16 -20.95 6.74
CA LYS A 281 -4.04 -22.20 7.52
C LYS A 281 -2.57 -22.66 7.63
N LEU A 282 -1.68 -21.75 8.00
CA LEU A 282 -0.30 -22.12 8.31
C LEU A 282 -0.28 -23.03 9.57
N PRO A 283 0.70 -23.94 9.71
CA PRO A 283 0.71 -24.91 10.81
C PRO A 283 0.59 -24.24 12.20
N PRO A 284 -0.43 -24.62 13.01
CA PRO A 284 -0.82 -23.90 14.22
C PRO A 284 0.20 -24.00 15.36
N GLN A 285 1.10 -24.99 15.32
CA GLN A 285 2.10 -25.27 16.36
C GLN A 285 3.14 -24.16 16.53
N ARG A 286 3.10 -23.10 15.71
CA ARG A 286 4.05 -21.98 15.81
C ARG A 286 3.40 -20.58 15.73
N ILE A 287 2.08 -20.43 15.76
CA ILE A 287 1.42 -19.12 15.56
C ILE A 287 1.04 -18.51 16.92
N ARG A 288 1.97 -17.86 17.62
CA ARG A 288 1.62 -17.01 18.78
C ARG A 288 1.31 -15.56 18.41
N LEU A 289 1.70 -15.11 17.21
CA LEU A 289 1.74 -13.69 16.85
C LEU A 289 1.02 -13.35 15.53
N GLY A 290 0.03 -14.14 15.09
CA GLY A 290 -0.58 -13.99 13.75
C GLY A 290 -1.03 -12.57 13.41
N ARG A 291 -1.65 -11.85 14.36
CA ARG A 291 -2.05 -10.45 14.18
C ARG A 291 -0.86 -9.49 14.09
N GLU A 292 0.18 -9.72 14.89
CA GLU A 292 1.36 -8.86 14.89
C GLU A 292 2.18 -9.09 13.62
N TYR A 293 2.24 -10.33 13.12
CA TYR A 293 2.94 -10.70 11.89
C TYR A 293 2.48 -9.91 10.66
N VAL A 294 1.16 -9.74 10.49
CA VAL A 294 0.59 -8.97 9.38
C VAL A 294 1.03 -7.51 9.43
N HIS A 295 1.03 -6.90 10.62
CA HIS A 295 1.49 -5.52 10.81
C HIS A 295 3.01 -5.39 10.67
N TYR A 296 3.78 -6.39 11.08
CA TYR A 296 5.24 -6.39 10.93
C TYR A 296 5.67 -6.43 9.46
N LEU A 297 5.01 -7.22 8.63
CA LEU A 297 5.27 -7.21 7.19
C LEU A 297 5.02 -5.82 6.58
N SER A 298 3.99 -5.11 7.05
CA SER A 298 3.71 -3.74 6.62
C SER A 298 4.81 -2.73 6.99
N LEU A 299 5.69 -3.06 7.95
CA LEU A 299 6.82 -2.22 8.34
C LEU A 299 8.09 -2.44 7.51
N LEU A 300 8.08 -3.39 6.58
CA LEU A 300 9.26 -3.69 5.76
C LEU A 300 9.43 -2.74 4.55
N GLY A 301 8.56 -1.73 4.43
CA GLY A 301 8.64 -0.68 3.42
C GLY A 301 8.11 -1.07 2.03
N PHE A 302 8.09 -0.09 1.13
CA PHE A 302 7.50 -0.26 -0.20
C PHE A 302 8.38 -1.04 -1.18
N ASP A 303 9.70 -1.06 -0.99
CA ASP A 303 10.61 -1.79 -1.88
C ASP A 303 10.32 -3.29 -1.87
N LEU A 304 10.24 -3.88 -0.68
CA LEU A 304 9.89 -5.28 -0.53
C LEU A 304 8.47 -5.55 -1.04
N LEU A 305 7.51 -4.69 -0.68
CA LEU A 305 6.12 -4.85 -1.12
C LEU A 305 6.02 -4.86 -2.64
N ARG A 306 6.74 -3.96 -3.32
CA ARG A 306 6.79 -3.87 -4.79
C ARG A 306 7.31 -5.16 -5.40
N ASP A 307 8.40 -5.69 -4.87
CA ASP A 307 9.03 -6.89 -5.42
C ASP A 307 8.17 -8.13 -5.17
N LEU A 308 7.51 -8.20 -4.02
CA LEU A 308 6.52 -9.25 -3.71
C LEU A 308 5.30 -9.20 -4.62
N VAL A 309 4.74 -8.02 -4.84
CA VAL A 309 3.59 -7.86 -5.73
C VAL A 309 3.97 -8.24 -7.17
N ARG A 310 5.15 -7.83 -7.65
CA ARG A 310 5.68 -8.26 -8.96
C ARG A 310 5.84 -9.77 -9.06
N PHE A 311 6.40 -10.40 -8.02
CA PHE A 311 6.54 -11.84 -7.93
C PHE A 311 5.18 -12.53 -7.95
N ALA A 312 4.25 -12.09 -7.09
CA ALA A 312 2.92 -12.66 -6.97
C ALA A 312 2.08 -12.54 -8.24
N ASN A 313 2.26 -11.46 -9.01
CA ASN A 313 1.60 -11.28 -10.31
C ASN A 313 2.03 -12.33 -11.36
N LYS A 314 3.15 -13.04 -11.15
CA LYS A 314 3.70 -14.05 -12.08
C LYS A 314 3.78 -15.46 -11.49
N ALA A 315 3.76 -15.59 -10.16
CA ALA A 315 4.00 -16.84 -9.45
C ALA A 315 2.75 -17.72 -9.26
N GLN A 316 2.96 -18.99 -8.91
CA GLN A 316 1.89 -19.87 -8.45
C GLN A 316 1.56 -19.59 -6.96
N PRO A 317 0.35 -19.89 -6.48
CA PRO A 317 -0.05 -19.60 -5.09
C PRO A 317 0.86 -20.33 -4.10
N GLU A 318 1.33 -21.53 -4.45
CA GLU A 318 2.25 -22.34 -3.65
C GLU A 318 3.59 -21.64 -3.43
N ASP A 319 4.11 -20.94 -4.44
CA ASP A 319 5.39 -20.25 -4.36
C ASP A 319 5.31 -19.09 -3.36
N ILE A 320 4.23 -18.30 -3.44
CA ILE A 320 3.94 -17.19 -2.52
C ILE A 320 3.75 -17.72 -1.10
N ARG A 321 3.00 -18.83 -0.95
CA ARG A 321 2.76 -19.48 0.35
C ARG A 321 4.06 -19.99 0.96
N SER A 322 4.93 -20.60 0.17
CA SER A 322 6.25 -21.09 0.59
C SER A 322 7.15 -19.95 1.04
N TRP A 323 7.08 -18.81 0.35
CA TRP A 323 7.81 -17.59 0.73
C TRP A 323 7.37 -17.09 2.12
N PHE A 324 6.05 -16.95 2.35
CA PHE A 324 5.53 -16.52 3.65
C PHE A 324 5.91 -17.51 4.77
N TYR A 325 5.89 -18.80 4.48
CA TYR A 325 6.32 -19.83 5.43
C TYR A 325 7.81 -19.71 5.77
N THR A 326 8.66 -19.49 4.77
CA THR A 326 10.11 -19.36 4.95
C THR A 326 10.45 -18.18 5.87
N ILE A 327 9.89 -17.01 5.61
CA ILE A 327 10.15 -15.80 6.41
C ILE A 327 9.63 -15.97 7.83
N HIS A 328 8.40 -16.47 7.98
CA HIS A 328 7.83 -16.74 9.28
C HIS A 328 8.68 -17.73 10.09
N SER A 329 9.20 -18.79 9.45
CA SER A 329 10.08 -19.77 10.10
C SER A 329 11.40 -19.15 10.57
N HIS A 330 11.93 -18.17 9.83
CA HIS A 330 13.17 -17.48 10.17
C HIS A 330 12.97 -16.56 11.39
N TRP A 331 11.89 -15.77 11.40
CA TRP A 331 11.59 -14.86 12.51
C TRP A 331 11.34 -15.60 13.83
N GLN A 332 10.86 -16.83 13.78
CA GLN A 332 10.73 -17.66 14.97
C GLN A 332 12.06 -18.15 15.53
N LYS A 333 13.04 -18.37 14.65
CA LYS A 333 14.39 -18.81 15.03
C LYS A 333 15.24 -17.63 15.54
N SER A 334 14.89 -16.39 15.21
CA SER A 334 15.62 -15.18 15.62
C SER A 334 14.71 -14.19 16.38
N PRO A 335 14.49 -14.40 17.70
CA PRO A 335 13.71 -13.47 18.52
C PRO A 335 14.35 -12.08 18.67
N HIS A 336 15.62 -11.93 18.27
CA HIS A 336 16.32 -10.63 18.25
C HIS A 336 15.94 -9.75 17.06
N MET A 337 15.25 -10.28 16.03
CA MET A 337 14.67 -9.48 14.95
C MET A 337 13.34 -8.83 15.34
N LEU A 338 12.85 -9.07 16.55
CA LEU A 338 11.71 -8.32 17.09
C LEU A 338 12.20 -6.89 17.34
N PHE A 339 11.97 -6.06 16.32
CA PHE A 339 12.08 -4.61 16.33
C PHE A 339 11.90 -4.04 17.73
N HIS A 340 12.79 -3.12 18.14
CA HIS A 340 12.60 -2.39 19.39
C HIS A 340 11.16 -1.89 19.44
N SER A 341 10.45 -2.31 20.48
CA SER A 341 9.02 -2.12 20.68
C SER A 341 8.69 -0.65 20.98
N TYR A 342 9.07 0.25 20.09
CA TYR A 342 8.58 1.61 20.12
C TYR A 342 7.11 1.54 19.69
N ARG A 343 6.24 2.00 20.59
CA ARG A 343 4.79 1.99 20.42
C ARG A 343 4.46 2.51 19.03
N PHE A 344 3.73 1.72 18.26
CA PHE A 344 3.11 2.19 17.02
C PHE A 344 2.31 3.47 17.32
N PRO A 345 2.71 4.65 16.80
CA PRO A 345 2.03 5.90 17.14
C PRO A 345 0.63 6.01 16.52
N PHE A 346 0.29 5.14 15.55
CA PHE A 346 -0.95 5.25 14.77
C PHE A 346 -2.22 4.74 15.49
N PHE A 347 -2.08 4.09 16.66
CA PHE A 347 -3.22 3.48 17.35
C PHE A 347 -3.98 4.44 18.29
N ASP A 348 -3.36 5.47 18.86
CA ASP A 348 -3.94 6.19 20.02
C ASP A 348 -4.48 7.60 19.79
N TRP A 349 -4.29 8.24 18.63
CA TRP A 349 -4.43 9.71 18.52
C TRP A 349 -5.55 10.24 17.61
N THR A 350 -6.80 9.92 17.94
CA THR A 350 -8.00 10.52 17.31
C THR A 350 -8.71 11.56 18.17
N ASN A 351 -8.23 11.84 19.38
CA ASN A 351 -8.96 12.70 20.33
C ASN A 351 -9.01 14.19 19.94
N SER A 352 -8.42 14.62 18.81
CA SER A 352 -8.25 16.05 18.52
C SER A 352 -8.34 16.46 17.06
N VAL A 353 -9.00 15.68 16.19
CA VAL A 353 -9.39 16.22 14.87
C VAL A 353 -10.70 17.01 15.04
N ASN A 354 -10.70 18.10 15.81
CA ASN A 354 -11.88 18.96 15.95
C ASN A 354 -11.76 20.15 14.99
N ARG A 355 -12.20 19.99 13.74
CA ARG A 355 -12.51 21.14 12.88
C ARG A 355 -14.01 21.15 12.59
N ARG A 356 -14.71 22.14 13.15
CA ARG A 356 -16.10 22.48 12.80
C ARG A 356 -16.09 23.50 11.67
N ASP A 357 -15.68 23.10 10.48
CA ASP A 357 -16.11 23.76 9.25
C ASP A 357 -17.20 22.90 8.60
N GLY A 358 -18.10 23.44 7.78
CA GLY A 358 -19.18 22.65 7.16
C GLY A 358 -18.71 21.66 6.09
N SER A 359 -17.43 21.28 6.07
CA SER A 359 -16.82 20.44 5.03
C SER A 359 -17.20 18.96 5.15
N LEU A 360 -17.04 18.21 4.05
CA LEU A 360 -17.17 16.75 4.06
C LEU A 360 -16.22 16.11 5.10
N ARG A 361 -14.98 16.59 5.18
CA ARG A 361 -13.99 16.10 6.15
C ARG A 361 -14.49 16.30 7.59
N SER A 362 -15.07 17.44 7.91
CA SER A 362 -15.68 17.72 9.23
C SER A 362 -16.87 16.78 9.52
N LEU A 363 -17.69 16.47 8.52
CA LEU A 363 -18.78 15.50 8.68
C LEU A 363 -18.27 14.07 8.94
N LEU A 364 -17.22 13.66 8.22
CA LEU A 364 -16.58 12.35 8.42
C LEU A 364 -15.91 12.26 9.78
N VAL A 365 -15.25 13.33 10.21
CA VAL A 365 -14.71 13.50 11.57
C VAL A 365 -15.79 13.34 12.61
N GLN A 366 -16.95 13.98 12.44
CA GLN A 366 -18.06 13.85 13.39
C GLN A 366 -18.57 12.41 13.48
N ARG A 367 -18.66 11.69 12.35
CA ARG A 367 -19.03 10.26 12.35
C ARG A 367 -17.98 9.37 13.01
N LEU A 368 -16.70 9.71 12.86
CA LEU A 368 -15.62 9.07 13.60
C LEU A 368 -15.65 9.44 15.09
N SER A 369 -16.07 10.64 15.47
CA SER A 369 -15.86 11.19 16.82
C SER A 369 -17.04 11.03 17.78
N ALA A 370 -18.10 10.31 17.38
CA ALA A 370 -19.27 10.11 18.22
C ALA A 370 -19.17 8.77 18.97
N VAL A 371 -18.69 8.83 20.22
CA VAL A 371 -19.24 8.17 21.44
C VAL A 371 -18.24 8.45 22.56
N ASP A 372 -18.71 8.90 23.71
CA ASP A 372 -17.94 9.00 24.96
C ASP A 372 -17.05 7.76 25.13
N SER A 373 -15.73 7.97 25.09
CA SER A 373 -14.69 6.93 25.05
C SER A 373 -14.76 5.88 26.17
N ASN A 374 -15.60 6.12 27.18
CA ASN A 374 -15.83 5.22 28.30
C ASN A 374 -16.91 4.14 28.05
N GLN A 375 -17.71 4.23 26.98
CA GLN A 375 -18.81 3.28 26.72
C GLN A 375 -18.64 2.40 25.47
N CYS A 376 -17.77 2.77 24.52
CA CYS A 376 -17.58 2.02 23.28
C CYS A 376 -16.53 0.90 23.42
N SER A 377 -16.79 -0.27 22.81
CA SER A 377 -15.81 -1.37 22.77
C SER A 377 -14.59 -0.98 21.91
N PRO A 378 -13.34 -1.13 22.41
CA PRO A 378 -12.12 -0.80 21.65
C PRO A 378 -12.02 -1.48 20.27
N MET A 379 -12.64 -2.66 20.11
CA MET A 379 -12.66 -3.37 18.83
C MET A 379 -13.56 -2.71 17.78
N LEU A 380 -14.69 -2.11 18.19
CA LEU A 380 -15.60 -1.44 17.27
C LEU A 380 -14.98 -0.14 16.76
N TRP A 381 -14.40 0.63 17.68
CA TRP A 381 -13.59 1.80 17.36
C TRP A 381 -12.51 1.48 16.31
N HIS A 382 -11.73 0.44 16.57
CA HIS A 382 -10.67 0.01 15.66
C HIS A 382 -11.21 -0.42 14.29
N THR A 383 -12.34 -1.13 14.26
CA THR A 383 -12.98 -1.56 13.01
C THR A 383 -13.49 -0.38 12.20
N GLN A 384 -14.14 0.59 12.85
CA GLN A 384 -14.60 1.83 12.20
C GLN A 384 -13.44 2.58 11.56
N ARG A 385 -12.32 2.72 12.28
CA ARG A 385 -11.12 3.38 11.75
C ARG A 385 -10.56 2.67 10.52
N ILE A 386 -10.48 1.34 10.54
CA ILE A 386 -10.03 0.58 9.35
C ILE A 386 -10.94 0.84 8.15
N ILE A 387 -12.26 0.88 8.35
CA ILE A 387 -13.22 1.17 7.27
C ILE A 387 -12.95 2.57 6.68
N PHE A 388 -12.82 3.58 7.53
CA PHE A 388 -12.56 4.95 7.08
C PHE A 388 -11.19 5.08 6.40
N ARG A 389 -10.17 4.43 6.93
CA ARG A 389 -8.81 4.44 6.38
C ARG A 389 -8.75 3.73 5.03
N GLN A 390 -9.39 2.57 4.85
CA GLN A 390 -9.49 1.94 3.53
C GLN A 390 -10.29 2.77 2.51
N ARG A 391 -11.03 3.78 2.99
CA ARG A 391 -11.75 4.75 2.16
C ARG A 391 -10.97 6.05 1.92
N ALA A 392 -9.71 6.14 2.33
CA ALA A 392 -8.88 7.32 2.14
C ALA A 392 -9.52 8.62 2.67
N TRP A 393 -10.33 8.51 3.73
CA TRP A 393 -11.23 9.57 4.18
C TRP A 393 -10.54 10.92 4.42
N VAL A 394 -9.30 10.88 4.93
CA VAL A 394 -8.52 12.08 5.27
C VAL A 394 -7.97 12.77 4.03
N PHE A 395 -7.96 12.14 2.87
CA PHE A 395 -7.49 12.73 1.62
C PHE A 395 -8.61 13.24 0.73
N LEU A 396 -9.85 12.80 0.94
CA LEU A 396 -10.98 13.15 0.07
C LEU A 396 -11.60 14.46 0.54
N ASP A 397 -11.09 15.57 0.03
CA ASP A 397 -11.66 16.90 0.27
C ASP A 397 -12.82 17.19 -0.71
N ASN A 398 -12.86 16.51 -1.86
CA ASN A 398 -13.87 16.70 -2.90
C ASN A 398 -14.84 15.51 -3.01
N THR A 399 -16.15 15.80 -3.06
CA THR A 399 -17.20 14.78 -3.20
C THR A 399 -17.27 14.15 -4.60
N GLN A 400 -16.55 14.70 -5.59
CA GLN A 400 -16.60 14.26 -6.99
C GLN A 400 -16.17 12.80 -7.20
N LEU A 401 -15.28 12.28 -6.35
CA LEU A 401 -14.81 10.89 -6.42
C LEU A 401 -15.68 9.92 -5.61
N LEU A 402 -16.57 10.43 -4.75
CA LEU A 402 -17.48 9.64 -3.92
C LEU A 402 -18.87 9.59 -4.56
N GLN A 403 -19.06 8.68 -5.51
CA GLN A 403 -20.33 8.55 -6.24
C GLN A 403 -21.49 8.00 -5.38
N THR A 404 -21.18 7.35 -4.26
CA THR A 404 -22.13 6.55 -3.45
C THR A 404 -22.53 7.18 -2.11
N GLY A 405 -22.21 8.45 -1.87
CA GLY A 405 -22.62 9.15 -0.64
C GLY A 405 -21.91 8.66 0.63
N LEU A 406 -22.53 8.85 1.80
CA LEU A 406 -21.93 8.57 3.11
C LEU A 406 -22.20 7.16 3.63
N ASP A 407 -22.87 6.31 2.85
CA ASP A 407 -23.34 4.99 3.30
C ASP A 407 -22.17 4.01 3.57
N HIS A 408 -20.98 4.32 3.05
CA HIS A 408 -19.77 3.54 3.29
C HIS A 408 -18.97 3.97 4.52
N PHE A 409 -19.45 4.97 5.26
CA PHE A 409 -18.81 5.52 6.46
C PHE A 409 -19.74 5.31 7.66
N PRO A 410 -19.77 4.09 8.25
CA PRO A 410 -20.72 3.75 9.31
C PRO A 410 -20.42 4.52 10.59
N ALA A 411 -21.47 4.85 11.34
CA ALA A 411 -21.31 5.30 12.72
C ALA A 411 -21.03 4.10 13.65
N ILE A 412 -20.56 4.36 14.87
CA ILE A 412 -20.28 3.29 15.84
C ILE A 412 -21.55 2.49 16.16
N GLU A 413 -22.68 3.19 16.26
CA GLU A 413 -24.00 2.62 16.55
C GLU A 413 -24.44 1.64 15.45
N ASP A 414 -24.01 1.87 14.20
CA ASP A 414 -24.29 0.97 13.08
C ASP A 414 -23.44 -0.31 13.18
N LEU A 415 -22.21 -0.21 13.68
CA LEU A 415 -21.35 -1.37 13.96
C LEU A 415 -21.87 -2.20 15.15
N GLU A 416 -22.41 -1.55 16.18
CA GLU A 416 -22.95 -2.24 17.36
C GLU A 416 -24.16 -3.12 17.05
N LYS A 417 -25.10 -2.63 16.23
CA LYS A 417 -26.32 -3.36 15.84
C LYS A 417 -26.03 -4.73 15.21
N HIS A 418 -24.86 -4.92 14.61
CA HIS A 418 -24.50 -6.12 13.86
C HIS A 418 -23.56 -7.09 14.61
N ARG A 419 -23.27 -6.83 15.91
CA ARG A 419 -22.29 -7.61 16.70
C ARG A 419 -22.77 -9.01 17.12
N PHE A 420 -24.05 -9.35 16.93
CA PHE A 420 -24.65 -10.57 17.50
C PHE A 420 -24.18 -11.91 16.89
N MET A 421 -23.37 -11.91 15.83
CA MET A 421 -22.88 -13.15 15.20
C MET A 421 -21.49 -13.57 15.68
N ARG A 422 -21.31 -14.88 15.96
CA ARG A 422 -20.04 -15.44 16.45
C ARG A 422 -18.94 -15.34 15.38
N PRO A 423 -17.68 -15.01 15.74
CA PRO A 423 -16.57 -14.85 14.79
C PRO A 423 -16.32 -16.06 13.87
N ALA A 424 -16.40 -17.27 14.40
CA ALA A 424 -16.19 -18.50 13.63
C ALA A 424 -17.30 -18.73 12.57
N GLU A 425 -18.53 -18.36 12.90
CA GLU A 425 -19.66 -18.45 11.99
C GLU A 425 -19.56 -17.38 10.89
N ARG A 426 -19.12 -16.17 11.25
CA ARG A 426 -18.79 -15.11 10.29
C ARG A 426 -17.69 -15.53 9.32
N GLN A 427 -16.58 -16.08 9.82
CA GLN A 427 -15.49 -16.58 8.99
C GLN A 427 -15.96 -17.71 8.07
N ARG A 428 -16.76 -18.65 8.59
CA ARG A 428 -17.38 -19.71 7.78
C ARG A 428 -18.24 -19.15 6.65
N LEU A 429 -19.11 -18.17 6.94
CA LEU A 429 -19.98 -17.56 5.93
C LEU A 429 -19.19 -16.76 4.89
N ARG A 430 -18.16 -16.02 5.30
CA ARG A 430 -17.22 -15.35 4.39
C ARG A 430 -16.54 -16.34 3.45
N LEU A 431 -16.02 -17.45 3.99
CA LEU A 431 -15.39 -18.50 3.19
C LEU A 431 -16.38 -19.16 2.23
N LEU A 432 -17.61 -19.44 2.68
CA LEU A 432 -18.67 -19.98 1.82
C LEU A 432 -19.02 -19.02 0.68
N GLN A 433 -19.00 -17.71 0.92
CA GLN A 433 -19.23 -16.69 -0.09
C GLN A 433 -18.06 -16.60 -1.07
N LEU A 434 -16.81 -16.63 -0.58
CA LEU A 434 -15.64 -16.77 -1.44
C LEU A 434 -15.77 -17.99 -2.35
N CYS A 435 -16.21 -19.14 -1.82
CA CYS A 435 -16.49 -20.34 -2.63
C CYS A 435 -17.70 -20.20 -3.56
N GLN A 436 -18.73 -19.43 -3.18
CA GLN A 436 -19.87 -19.13 -4.06
C GLN A 436 -19.41 -18.25 -5.23
N TYR A 437 -18.64 -17.19 -4.96
CA TYR A 437 -17.99 -16.40 -5.99
C TYR A 437 -17.14 -17.27 -6.92
N ARG A 438 -16.42 -18.28 -6.40
CA ARG A 438 -15.68 -19.26 -7.24
C ARG A 438 -16.60 -20.02 -8.20
N ARG A 439 -17.74 -20.51 -7.71
CA ARG A 439 -18.71 -21.29 -8.50
C ARG A 439 -19.41 -20.45 -9.55
N GLU A 440 -19.86 -19.24 -9.18
CA GLU A 440 -20.44 -18.26 -10.10
C GLU A 440 -19.41 -17.80 -11.15
N ALA A 441 -18.14 -17.85 -10.78
CA ALA A 441 -17.02 -17.60 -11.66
C ALA A 441 -16.57 -18.77 -12.54
N GLY A 442 -17.29 -19.89 -12.54
CA GLY A 442 -16.96 -21.06 -13.36
C GLY A 442 -15.66 -21.78 -12.95
N ILE A 443 -15.18 -21.60 -11.72
CA ILE A 443 -14.06 -22.39 -11.20
C ILE A 443 -14.59 -23.74 -10.70
N GLU A 444 -14.12 -24.84 -11.27
CA GLU A 444 -14.40 -26.18 -10.76
C GLU A 444 -13.64 -26.44 -9.44
N ASP A 445 -14.37 -26.91 -8.42
CA ASP A 445 -13.78 -27.40 -7.17
C ASP A 445 -13.06 -28.73 -7.46
N THR A 446 -11.73 -28.72 -7.51
CA THR A 446 -10.99 -29.97 -7.73
C THR A 446 -11.04 -30.86 -6.49
N GLN A 447 -11.37 -32.15 -6.68
CA GLN A 447 -11.54 -33.15 -5.60
C GLN A 447 -10.29 -33.36 -4.71
N ASN A 448 -9.12 -32.84 -5.10
CA ASN A 448 -7.88 -32.90 -4.33
C ASN A 448 -7.76 -31.82 -3.24
N GLU A 449 -8.74 -30.93 -3.09
CA GLU A 449 -8.77 -29.89 -2.04
C GLU A 449 -8.92 -30.45 -0.61
N GLY A 450 -9.36 -31.71 -0.47
CA GLY A 450 -9.49 -32.40 0.82
C GLY A 450 -8.21 -33.04 1.36
N GLN A 451 -7.13 -33.13 0.57
CA GLN A 451 -5.82 -33.53 1.06
C GLN A 451 -5.04 -32.26 1.42
N GLU A 452 -5.23 -31.80 2.66
CA GLU A 452 -4.29 -30.92 3.34
C GLU A 452 -2.87 -31.46 3.11
N TYR A 453 -2.00 -30.65 2.50
CA TYR A 453 -0.57 -30.92 2.48
C TYR A 453 -0.08 -30.82 3.93
N VAL A 454 -0.17 -31.94 4.63
CA VAL A 454 0.51 -32.15 5.90
C VAL A 454 1.99 -32.08 5.57
N PHE A 455 2.61 -30.93 5.83
CA PHE A 455 4.05 -30.87 5.99
C PHE A 455 4.38 -31.89 7.08
N LYS A 456 5.00 -33.02 6.70
CA LYS A 456 5.52 -33.97 7.67
C LYS A 456 6.56 -33.20 8.49
N ALA A 457 6.23 -32.95 9.75
CA ALA A 457 6.98 -32.09 10.67
C ALA A 457 8.41 -32.58 10.99
N ASN A 458 8.92 -33.62 10.32
CA ASN A 458 10.13 -34.35 10.70
C ASN A 458 11.25 -34.37 9.65
N ASP A 459 11.05 -33.85 8.43
CA ASP A 459 12.10 -33.82 7.41
C ASP A 459 12.44 -32.38 7.02
N GLU A 460 13.38 -31.76 7.75
CA GLU A 460 14.02 -30.49 7.33
C GLU A 460 14.66 -30.60 5.93
N ASP A 461 14.90 -31.82 5.43
CA ASP A 461 15.47 -32.12 4.12
C ASP A 461 14.43 -32.36 3.00
N SER A 462 13.13 -32.39 3.33
CA SER A 462 12.05 -32.56 2.33
C SER A 462 11.44 -31.23 1.85
N ILE A 463 11.89 -30.12 2.42
CA ILE A 463 11.47 -28.77 2.05
C ILE A 463 12.23 -28.40 0.77
N PRO A 464 11.55 -28.07 -0.35
CA PRO A 464 12.22 -27.48 -1.50
C PRO A 464 12.92 -26.21 -1.01
N ARG A 465 14.24 -26.27 -0.85
CA ARG A 465 15.02 -25.09 -0.52
C ARG A 465 14.87 -24.18 -1.73
N PHE A 466 14.48 -22.93 -1.50
CA PHE A 466 14.37 -21.87 -2.53
C PHE A 466 15.69 -21.65 -3.33
N PHE A 467 16.75 -22.40 -3.00
CA PHE A 467 18.07 -22.38 -3.59
C PHE A 467 18.42 -23.64 -4.41
N ASP A 468 17.55 -24.67 -4.45
CA ASP A 468 17.78 -25.81 -5.34
C ASP A 468 17.40 -25.40 -6.77
N GLN A 469 18.43 -25.39 -7.61
CA GLN A 469 18.45 -24.75 -8.92
C GLN A 469 17.37 -25.26 -9.88
N SER A 470 16.53 -24.35 -10.35
CA SER A 470 16.12 -24.34 -11.76
C SER A 470 15.76 -22.92 -12.24
N GLY A 471 16.73 -22.25 -12.84
CA GLY A 471 16.49 -21.56 -14.11
C GLY A 471 15.96 -20.11 -14.14
N ASN A 472 15.82 -19.38 -13.04
CA ASN A 472 15.71 -17.92 -13.11
C ASN A 472 16.29 -17.24 -11.87
N ARG A 473 17.42 -16.54 -12.07
CA ARG A 473 17.99 -15.59 -11.13
C ARG A 473 17.07 -14.37 -11.08
N ASP A 474 16.74 -13.89 -9.88
CA ASP A 474 16.54 -12.45 -9.55
C ASP A 474 15.96 -12.21 -8.13
N VAL A 475 15.81 -13.22 -7.28
CA VAL A 475 15.50 -13.00 -5.84
C VAL A 475 16.66 -13.53 -4.98
N THR A 476 17.82 -12.89 -5.06
CA THR A 476 18.99 -13.20 -4.21
C THR A 476 18.87 -12.52 -2.84
N THR A 477 18.95 -13.33 -1.78
CA THR A 477 19.56 -13.07 -0.44
C THR A 477 19.29 -11.77 0.32
N PHE A 478 18.33 -10.94 -0.08
CA PHE A 478 18.00 -9.67 0.58
C PHE A 478 17.81 -9.79 2.11
N TRP A 479 17.29 -10.93 2.59
CA TRP A 479 17.02 -11.21 4.00
C TRP A 479 18.23 -11.48 4.88
N GLN A 480 19.38 -11.85 4.32
CA GLN A 480 20.62 -11.98 5.10
C GLN A 480 21.22 -10.62 5.46
N HIS A 481 20.64 -9.56 4.89
CA HIS A 481 21.00 -8.19 5.12
C HIS A 481 19.81 -7.37 5.64
N ILE A 482 18.79 -7.95 6.29
CA ILE A 482 17.87 -7.25 7.21
C ILE A 482 18.17 -7.78 8.60
#